data_AF-A0A6N6S0K8-F1
#
_entry.id   AF-A0A6N6S0K8-F1
#
_cell.length_a   1.000
_cell.length_b   1.000
_cell.length_c   1.000
_cell.angle_alpha   90.00
_cell.angle_beta   90.00
_cell.angle_gamma   90.00
#
_symmetry.space_group_name_H-M   'P 1'
#
loop_
_entity.id
_entity.type
_entity.pdbx_description
1 polymer ?
#
loop_
_entity_poly.entity_id
_entity_poly.type
_entity_poly.pdbx_seq_one_letter_code
_entity_poly.pdbx_strand_id
1 'polypeptide(L)' 'MHKSAFSFTLIKNIKLVIVDVDGVLTDGAIYIDSQGCESKAFNVLDGTGISYLHRSGIKT' A
#
# COMPACT_ATOMS: atom_id res chain seq x y z
N MET A 1 14.71 22.94 4.15
CA MET A 1 13.88 21.75 3.85
C MET A 1 12.43 22.21 3.69
N HIS A 2 11.97 22.40 2.47
CA HIS A 2 10.60 22.81 2.18
C HIS A 2 9.64 21.66 2.55
N LYS A 3 8.99 21.74 3.72
CA LYS A 3 7.78 20.95 3.96
C LYS A 3 6.69 21.57 3.07
N SER A 4 6.42 20.97 1.91
CA SER A 4 5.19 21.29 1.18
C SER A 4 4.03 21.08 2.15
N ALA A 5 3.19 22.10 2.34
CA ALA A 5 2.06 22.03 3.25
C ALA A 5 1.09 20.94 2.75
N PHE A 6 1.14 19.77 3.38
CA PHE A 6 0.20 18.69 3.11
C PHE A 6 -1.18 19.14 3.61
N SER A 7 -2.13 19.34 2.70
CA SER A 7 -3.49 19.76 3.06
C SER A 7 -4.27 18.57 3.61
N PHE A 8 -4.34 18.47 4.94
CA PHE A 8 -5.13 17.47 5.65
C PHE A 8 -6.62 17.49 5.28
N THR A 9 -7.11 18.58 4.67
CA THR A 9 -8.51 18.70 4.24
C THR A 9 -8.88 17.66 3.17
N LEU A 10 -7.96 17.33 2.26
CA LEU A 10 -8.24 16.41 1.15
C LEU A 10 -8.47 14.96 1.62
N ILE A 11 -7.86 14.57 2.75
CA ILE A 11 -7.92 13.18 3.24
C ILE A 11 -9.04 12.93 4.26
N LYS A 12 -9.65 13.99 4.82
CA LYS A 12 -10.65 13.88 5.92
C LYS A 12 -11.87 13.01 5.61
N ASN A 13 -12.25 12.92 4.34
CA ASN A 13 -13.48 12.24 3.91
C ASN A 13 -13.22 10.93 3.18
N ILE A 14 -11.98 10.43 3.17
CA ILE A 14 -11.65 9.14 2.54
C ILE A 14 -12.30 8.02 3.35
N LYS A 15 -13.08 7.17 2.67
CA LYS A 15 -13.76 5.99 3.24
C LYS A 15 -13.30 4.68 2.62
N LEU A 16 -12.54 4.76 1.53
CA LEU A 16 -12.04 3.64 0.74
C LEU A 16 -10.66 3.99 0.19
N VAL A 17 -9.72 3.06 0.33
CA VAL A 17 -8.37 3.15 -0.26
C VAL A 17 -8.20 1.98 -1.21
N ILE A 18 -8.07 2.25 -2.50
CA ILE A 18 -7.76 1.23 -3.51
C ILE A 18 -6.30 1.43 -3.89
N VAL A 19 -5.56 0.32 -3.90
CA VAL A 19 -4.15 0.29 -4.26
C VAL A 19 -3.95 -0.72 -5.37
N ASP A 20 -3.08 -0.38 -6.33
CA ASP A 20 -2.55 -1.35 -7.27
C ASP A 20 -1.57 -2.28 -6.53
N VAL A 21 -1.18 -3.38 -7.18
CA VAL A 21 -0.25 -4.36 -6.61
C VAL A 21 1.15 -4.10 -7.13
N ASP A 22 1.38 -4.31 -8.43
CA ASP A 22 2.72 -4.34 -8.99
C ASP A 22 3.30 -2.94 -9.18
N GLY A 23 4.36 -2.64 -8.44
CA GLY A 23 4.97 -1.31 -8.40
C GLY A 23 4.30 -0.34 -7.42
N VAL A 24 3.30 -0.80 -6.66
CA VAL A 24 2.68 -0.04 -5.56
C VAL A 24 2.83 -0.76 -4.22
N LEU A 25 2.23 -1.94 -4.08
CA LEU A 25 2.43 -2.78 -2.88
C LEU A 25 3.66 -3.68 -2.98
N THR A 26 4.16 -3.88 -4.20
CA THR A 26 5.39 -4.61 -4.50
C THR A 26 6.41 -3.68 -5.14
N ASP A 27 7.65 -4.14 -5.23
CA ASP A 27 8.72 -3.50 -6.00
C ASP A 27 8.52 -3.61 -7.53
N GLY A 28 7.42 -4.21 -7.98
CA GLY A 28 7.12 -4.46 -9.40
C GLY A 28 7.86 -5.65 -10.00
N ALA A 29 8.68 -6.35 -9.22
CA ALA A 29 9.38 -7.53 -9.68
C ALA A 29 8.50 -8.78 -9.57
N ILE A 30 8.69 -9.69 -10.54
CA ILE A 30 8.12 -11.03 -10.53
C ILE A 30 9.26 -12.01 -10.30
N TYR A 31 9.22 -12.72 -9.18
CA TYR A 31 10.23 -13.71 -8.83
C TYR A 31 9.74 -15.10 -9.23
N ILE A 32 10.42 -15.74 -10.17
CA ILE A 32 10.09 -17.08 -10.67
C ILE A 32 11.18 -18.06 -10.24
N ASP A 33 10.79 -19.14 -9.58
CA ASP A 33 11.73 -20.19 -9.14
C ASP A 33 11.97 -21.27 -10.22
N SER A 34 12.86 -22.23 -9.90
CA SER A 34 13.21 -23.33 -10.82
C SER A 34 12.05 -24.26 -11.20
N GLN A 35 10.95 -24.25 -10.43
CA GLN A 35 9.74 -25.05 -10.69
C GLN A 35 8.68 -24.22 -11.43
N GLY A 36 8.97 -22.97 -11.75
CA GLY A 36 8.02 -22.05 -12.36
C GLY A 36 7.03 -21.44 -11.37
N CYS A 37 7.27 -21.54 -10.06
CA CYS A 37 6.41 -20.88 -9.08
C CYS A 37 6.69 -19.37 -9.08
N GLU A 38 5.63 -18.58 -9.17
CA GLU A 38 5.67 -17.13 -9.06
C GLU A 38 5.56 -16.69 -7.60
N SER A 39 6.39 -15.73 -7.20
CA SER A 39 6.29 -15.03 -5.92
C SER A 39 6.48 -13.52 -6.11
N LYS A 40 5.89 -12.74 -5.19
CA LYS A 40 5.95 -11.27 -5.14
C LYS A 40 6.37 -10.84 -3.74
N ALA A 41 7.23 -9.83 -3.66
CA ALA A 41 7.69 -9.30 -2.39
C ALA A 41 6.80 -8.13 -1.93
N PHE A 42 6.29 -8.20 -0.69
CA PHE A 42 5.49 -7.15 -0.07
C PHE A 42 6.22 -6.57 1.16
N ASN A 43 5.95 -5.30 1.49
CA ASN A 43 6.50 -4.66 2.68
C ASN A 43 5.62 -4.88 3.92
N VAL A 44 6.23 -5.31 5.02
CA VAL A 44 5.55 -5.53 6.31
C VAL A 44 4.94 -4.25 6.88
N LEU A 45 5.58 -3.10 6.66
CA LEU A 45 5.08 -1.81 7.11
C LEU A 45 3.79 -1.41 6.38
N ASP A 46 3.66 -1.76 5.10
CA ASP A 46 2.43 -1.50 4.33
C ASP A 46 1.27 -2.34 4.87
N GLY A 47 1.52 -3.61 5.22
CA GLY A 47 0.52 -4.44 5.91
C GLY A 47 0.07 -3.87 7.25
N THR A 48 0.99 -3.23 7.98
CA THR A 48 0.67 -2.52 9.23
C THR A 48 -0.18 -1.28 8.94
N GLY A 49 0.13 -0.52 7.90
CA GLY A 49 -0.66 0.63 7.43
C GLY A 49 -2.09 0.24 7.07
N ILE A 50 -2.27 -0.82 6.28
CA ILE A 50 -3.58 -1.37 5.92
C ILE A 50 -4.36 -1.79 7.17
N SER A 51 -3.70 -2.42 8.13
CA SER A 51 -4.32 -2.79 9.41
C SER A 51 -4.82 -1.57 10.19
N TYR A 52 -4.08 -0.45 10.16
CA TYR A 52 -4.55 0.79 10.78
C TYR A 52 -5.70 1.45 10.01
N LEU A 53 -5.71 1.39 8.68
CA LEU A 53 -6.85 1.85 7.87
C LEU A 53 -8.13 1.11 8.27
N HIS A 54 -8.08 -0.23 8.37
CA HIS A 54 -9.22 -1.04 8.81
C HIS A 54 -9.69 -0.68 10.21
N ARG A 55 -8.75 -0.52 11.16
CA ARG A 55 -9.06 -0.11 12.54
C ARG A 55 -9.70 1.28 12.63
N SER A 56 -9.41 2.17 11.68
CA SER A 56 -10.02 3.50 11.58
C SER A 56 -11.37 3.52 10.84
N GLY A 57 -11.86 2.36 10.38
CA GLY A 57 -13.12 2.23 9.65
C GLY A 57 -13.02 2.55 8.15
N ILE A 58 -11.79 2.70 7.62
CA ILE A 58 -11.54 2.88 6.19
C ILE A 58 -11.47 1.50 5.54
N LYS A 59 -12.23 1.31 4.47
CA LYS A 59 -12.20 0.09 3.66
C LYS A 59 -10.97 0.08 2.76
N THR A 60 -10.45 -1.10 2.46
CA THR A 60 -9.44 -1.31 1.41
C THR A 60 -9.95 -2.36 0.45
#